data_AF-A0A085MBB2-F1
#
_entry.id   AF-A0A085MBB2-F1
#
_cell.length_a   1.000
_cell.length_b   1.000
_cell.length_c   1.000
_cell.angle_alpha   90.00
_cell.angle_beta   90.00
_cell.angle_gamma   90.00
#
_symmetry.space_group_name_H-M   'P 1'
#
loop_
_entity.id
_entity.type
_entity.pdbx_description
1 polymer ?
#
loop_
_entity_poly.entity_id
_entity_poly.type
_entity_poly.pdbx_seq_one_letter_code
_entity_poly.pdbx_strand_id
1 'polypeptide(L)'
;MAFTSRSSSAILLCFILWDFSLTDSLEQVEVVGKVTCAEANIDKNGMTASSTLIRGCDWCLLHVSDDTKVVKRRCISNGAVKRLFGSIETALACRHGVFDNSDGTLCVCRTSDNCNELSVEQMRSVLLDYK
;
A
#
# COMPACT_ATOMS: atom_id res chain seq x y z
N MET A 1 51.65 27.02 -44.16
CA MET A 1 52.44 25.84 -43.75
C MET A 1 51.89 25.37 -42.42
N ALA A 2 51.34 24.17 -42.36
CA ALA A 2 50.81 23.49 -41.18
C ALA A 2 51.39 22.08 -41.15
N PHE A 3 51.28 21.40 -39.99
CA PHE A 3 51.85 20.10 -39.57
C PHE A 3 53.13 20.23 -38.72
N THR A 4 53.32 19.55 -37.57
CA THR A 4 52.47 18.67 -36.75
C THR A 4 53.22 18.36 -35.45
N SER A 5 52.44 18.14 -34.39
CA SER A 5 52.76 17.39 -33.18
C SER A 5 53.27 15.96 -33.47
N ARG A 6 54.24 15.47 -32.69
CA ARG A 6 54.58 14.05 -32.55
C ARG A 6 55.36 13.76 -31.25
N SER A 7 55.19 12.51 -30.81
CA SER A 7 55.86 11.73 -29.74
C SER A 7 55.24 11.76 -28.35
N SER A 8 54.99 10.65 -27.65
CA SER A 8 55.05 9.21 -27.97
C SER A 8 54.54 8.46 -26.73
N SER A 9 53.61 7.50 -26.87
CA SER A 9 53.64 6.18 -26.22
C SER A 9 52.32 5.43 -26.45
N ALA A 10 52.45 4.13 -26.64
CA ALA A 10 51.54 3.26 -27.36
C ALA A 10 50.92 2.20 -26.44
N ILE A 11 49.65 1.85 -26.73
CA ILE A 11 49.04 0.49 -26.75
C ILE A 11 49.07 -0.35 -25.45
N LEU A 12 47.90 -0.72 -24.90
CA LEU A 12 47.29 -2.08 -25.01
C LEU A 12 45.97 -2.15 -24.20
N LEU A 13 44.98 -2.85 -24.77
CA LEU A 13 43.61 -3.09 -24.30
C LEU A 13 43.52 -4.11 -23.14
N CYS A 14 42.32 -4.14 -22.52
CA CYS A 14 41.55 -5.31 -22.06
C CYS A 14 41.45 -5.66 -20.55
N PHE A 15 40.21 -5.51 -20.03
CA PHE A 15 39.50 -6.24 -18.94
C PHE A 15 40.11 -6.15 -17.52
N ILE A 16 39.42 -5.92 -16.39
CA ILE A 16 38.20 -6.54 -15.84
C ILE A 16 37.66 -5.62 -14.70
N LEU A 17 36.32 -5.52 -14.64
CA LEU A 17 35.41 -5.27 -13.49
C LEU A 17 36.03 -5.22 -12.08
N TRP A 18 35.73 -4.17 -11.30
CA TRP A 18 35.20 -4.30 -9.92
C TRP A 18 34.77 -2.94 -9.34
N ASP A 19 33.52 -2.90 -8.87
CA ASP A 19 32.86 -2.00 -7.91
C ASP A 19 33.35 -0.56 -7.72
N PHE A 20 32.59 0.37 -8.31
CA PHE A 20 32.28 1.63 -7.62
C PHE A 20 30.78 1.65 -7.32
N SER A 21 30.37 0.81 -6.37
CA SER A 21 29.17 1.03 -5.57
C SER A 21 29.40 2.27 -4.72
N LEU A 22 28.61 3.34 -4.91
CA LEU A 22 28.20 4.19 -3.80
C LEU A 22 26.94 4.99 -4.18
N THR A 23 25.81 4.33 -3.93
CA THR A 23 24.59 4.92 -3.34
C THR A 23 24.12 6.24 -3.94
N ASP A 24 23.38 6.11 -5.03
CA ASP A 24 22.24 6.98 -5.27
C ASP A 24 21.23 6.72 -4.13
N SER A 25 21.21 7.61 -3.13
CA SER A 25 20.15 7.67 -2.13
C SER A 25 18.87 8.18 -2.79
N LEU A 26 18.30 7.39 -3.69
CA LEU A 26 16.88 7.41 -3.93
C LEU A 26 16.24 7.03 -2.61
N GLU A 27 15.68 8.03 -1.91
CA GLU A 27 14.50 7.81 -1.10
C GLU A 27 13.60 6.88 -1.89
N GLN A 28 13.56 5.61 -1.50
CA GLN A 28 12.50 4.70 -1.91
C GLN A 28 11.24 5.30 -1.31
N VAL A 29 10.63 6.23 -2.04
CA VAL A 29 9.18 6.34 -2.02
C VAL A 29 8.74 4.95 -2.48
N GLU A 30 8.50 4.06 -1.50
CA GLU A 30 7.77 2.83 -1.74
C GLU A 30 6.57 3.26 -2.57
N VAL A 31 6.62 2.95 -3.86
CA VAL A 31 5.44 3.03 -4.71
C VAL A 31 4.55 1.97 -4.11
N VAL A 32 3.74 2.37 -3.12
CA VAL A 32 2.89 1.42 -2.42
C VAL A 32 2.01 0.83 -3.49
N GLY A 33 2.32 -0.42 -3.81
CA GLY A 33 1.77 -1.09 -4.98
C GLY A 33 0.27 -1.05 -4.91
N LYS A 34 -0.38 -0.96 -6.07
CA LYS A 34 -1.82 -1.12 -6.12
C LYS A 34 -2.19 -2.47 -5.50
N VAL A 35 -3.13 -2.48 -4.56
CA VAL A 35 -3.57 -3.69 -3.87
C VAL A 35 -4.86 -4.22 -4.49
N THR A 36 -5.09 -5.51 -4.28
CA THR A 36 -6.38 -6.17 -4.53
C THR A 36 -7.20 -6.12 -3.26
N CYS A 37 -8.49 -5.79 -3.36
CA CYS A 37 -9.40 -5.72 -2.22
C CYS A 37 -10.63 -6.57 -2.45
N ALA A 38 -11.15 -7.18 -1.40
CA ALA A 38 -12.52 -7.67 -1.42
C ALA A 38 -13.49 -6.49 -1.42
N GLU A 39 -14.47 -6.51 -2.30
CA GLU A 39 -15.58 -5.57 -2.31
C GLU A 39 -16.84 -6.33 -1.96
N ALA A 40 -17.47 -5.92 -0.86
CA ALA A 40 -18.72 -6.49 -0.42
C ALA A 40 -19.59 -5.44 0.25
N ASN A 41 -20.88 -5.44 -0.11
CA ASN A 41 -21.87 -4.66 0.61
C ASN A 41 -22.78 -5.65 1.33
N ILE A 42 -22.77 -5.62 2.66
CA ILE A 42 -23.50 -6.57 3.48
C ILE A 42 -24.69 -5.82 4.04
N ASP A 43 -25.89 -6.34 3.76
CA ASP A 43 -27.10 -5.72 4.26
C ASP A 43 -27.29 -6.00 5.76
N LYS A 44 -28.33 -5.38 6.33
CA LYS A 44 -28.66 -5.47 7.76
C LYS A 44 -28.97 -6.91 8.21
N ASN A 45 -29.29 -7.80 7.28
CA ASN A 45 -29.61 -9.20 7.53
C ASN A 45 -28.36 -10.10 7.46
N GLY A 46 -27.18 -9.53 7.23
CA GLY A 46 -25.94 -10.27 7.04
C GLY A 46 -25.84 -10.95 5.68
N MET A 47 -26.74 -10.61 4.75
CA MET A 47 -26.70 -11.14 3.39
C MET A 47 -25.76 -10.29 2.55
N THR A 48 -24.82 -10.95 1.88
CA THR A 48 -23.86 -10.29 0.99
C THR A 48 -24.56 -9.92 -0.30
N ALA A 49 -24.82 -8.64 -0.52
CA ALA A 49 -25.48 -8.16 -1.74
C ALA A 49 -24.59 -8.31 -2.99
N SER A 50 -23.27 -8.34 -2.81
CA SER A 50 -22.27 -8.64 -3.84
C SER A 50 -20.93 -8.95 -3.15
N SER A 51 -20.15 -9.89 -3.69
CA SER A 51 -18.76 -10.15 -3.28
C SER A 51 -17.90 -10.30 -4.52
N THR A 52 -16.90 -9.43 -4.69
CA THR A 52 -15.97 -9.49 -5.82
C THR A 52 -14.57 -9.04 -5.38
N LEU A 53 -13.55 -9.45 -6.13
CA LEU A 53 -12.17 -9.00 -5.91
C LEU A 53 -11.85 -7.88 -6.91
N ILE A 54 -11.50 -6.70 -6.39
CA ILE A 54 -11.13 -5.53 -7.18
C ILE A 54 -9.63 -5.33 -7.11
N ARG A 55 -8.96 -5.32 -8.27
CA ARG A 55 -7.52 -5.03 -8.39
C ARG A 55 -7.30 -3.55 -8.66
N GLY A 56 -6.11 -3.03 -8.36
CA GLY A 56 -5.75 -1.66 -8.72
C GLY A 56 -6.07 -0.60 -7.66
N CYS A 57 -6.38 -1.02 -6.43
CA CYS A 57 -6.79 -0.14 -5.34
C CYS A 57 -5.60 0.57 -4.71
N ASP A 58 -5.79 1.80 -4.22
CA ASP A 58 -4.77 2.42 -3.37
C ASP A 58 -4.82 1.82 -1.95
N TRP A 59 -6.02 1.55 -1.46
CA TRP A 59 -6.30 0.98 -0.14
C TRP A 59 -7.53 0.11 -0.16
N CYS A 60 -7.58 -0.83 0.77
CA CYS A 60 -8.76 -1.62 1.09
C CYS A 60 -9.40 -1.11 2.36
N LEU A 61 -10.73 -0.94 2.34
CA LEU A 61 -11.54 -0.52 3.48
C LEU A 61 -12.31 -1.71 4.03
N LEU A 62 -12.41 -1.75 5.36
CA LEU A 62 -13.26 -2.65 6.13
C LEU A 62 -14.07 -1.83 7.14
N HIS A 63 -15.39 -2.00 7.12
CA HIS A 63 -16.29 -1.46 8.14
C HIS A 63 -16.96 -2.62 8.87
N VAL A 64 -16.81 -2.66 10.18
CA VAL A 64 -17.38 -3.65 11.08
C VAL A 64 -18.26 -2.94 12.09
N SER A 65 -19.49 -3.38 12.29
CA SER A 65 -20.36 -2.85 13.34
C SER A 65 -19.89 -3.32 14.72
N ASP A 66 -20.39 -2.71 15.80
CA ASP A 66 -20.09 -3.15 17.17
C ASP A 66 -20.51 -4.59 17.46
N ASP A 67 -21.56 -5.08 16.80
CA ASP A 67 -21.95 -6.49 16.82
C ASP A 67 -20.95 -7.43 16.09
N THR A 68 -19.76 -6.96 15.75
CA THR A 68 -18.69 -7.68 15.00
C THR A 68 -19.08 -8.15 13.61
N LYS A 69 -20.21 -7.66 13.07
CA LYS A 69 -20.66 -7.99 11.72
C LYS A 69 -19.94 -7.10 10.73
N VAL A 70 -19.40 -7.70 9.68
CA VAL A 70 -18.87 -6.92 8.56
C VAL A 70 -20.05 -6.24 7.88
N VAL A 71 -20.01 -4.92 7.84
CA VAL A 71 -21.02 -4.09 7.18
C VAL A 71 -20.61 -3.88 5.72
N LYS A 72 -19.32 -3.64 5.49
CA LYS A 72 -18.85 -3.19 4.17
C LYS A 72 -17.37 -3.44 3.97
N ARG A 73 -17.02 -3.81 2.74
CA ARG A 73 -15.66 -3.88 2.23
C ARG A 73 -15.58 -3.14 0.91
N ARG A 74 -14.56 -2.32 0.71
CA ARG A 74 -14.40 -1.54 -0.54
C ARG A 74 -12.95 -1.31 -0.94
N CYS A 75 -12.76 -1.18 -2.24
CA CYS A 75 -11.62 -0.51 -2.84
C CYS A 75 -11.77 1.00 -2.67
N ILE A 76 -10.77 1.70 -2.12
CA ILE A 76 -10.80 3.16 -1.99
C ILE A 76 -9.48 3.80 -2.45
N SER A 77 -9.57 5.08 -2.83
CA SER A 77 -8.42 5.87 -3.27
C SER A 77 -7.71 6.56 -2.10
N ASN A 78 -6.46 6.97 -2.32
CA ASN A 78 -5.69 7.79 -1.37
C ASN A 78 -6.45 9.06 -0.94
N GLY A 79 -7.17 9.70 -1.89
CA GLY A 79 -7.98 10.88 -1.60
C GLY A 79 -9.15 10.59 -0.65
N ALA A 80 -9.78 9.42 -0.77
CA ALA A 80 -10.85 9.00 0.14
C ALA A 80 -10.30 8.71 1.55
N VAL A 81 -9.17 8.02 1.65
CA VAL A 81 -8.48 7.79 2.94
C VAL A 81 -8.15 9.10 3.62
N LYS A 82 -7.57 10.06 2.89
CA LYS A 82 -7.20 11.38 3.44
C LYS A 82 -8.41 12.13 4.01
N ARG A 83 -9.59 11.97 3.42
CA ARG A 83 -10.84 12.58 3.94
C ARG A 83 -11.36 11.87 5.19
N LEU A 84 -11.18 10.55 5.29
CA LEU A 84 -11.73 9.74 6.39
C LEU A 84 -10.81 9.70 7.63
N PHE A 85 -9.50 9.68 7.41
CA PHE A 85 -8.48 9.48 8.45
C PHE A 85 -7.48 10.64 8.55
N GLY A 86 -7.49 11.59 7.62
CA GLY A 86 -6.42 12.58 7.51
C GLY A 86 -5.16 11.99 6.87
N SER A 87 -4.02 12.62 7.12
CA SER A 87 -2.73 12.06 6.69
C SER A 87 -2.37 10.88 7.58
N ILE A 88 -2.23 9.69 7.00
CA ILE A 88 -1.76 8.48 7.67
C ILE A 88 -0.41 8.07 7.11
N GLU A 89 0.55 7.81 8.00
CA GLU A 89 1.91 7.40 7.63
C GLU A 89 2.07 5.88 7.63
N THR A 90 1.19 5.16 8.34
CA THR A 90 1.18 3.70 8.44
C THR A 90 0.39 3.08 7.30
N ALA A 91 0.75 1.85 6.88
CA ALA A 91 0.02 1.07 5.87
C ALA A 91 -1.33 0.49 6.36
N LEU A 92 -1.72 0.79 7.60
CA LEU A 92 -2.98 0.39 8.22
C LEU A 92 -3.40 1.45 9.24
N ALA A 93 -4.68 1.80 9.24
CA ALA A 93 -5.29 2.68 10.23
C ALA A 93 -6.71 2.21 10.55
N CYS A 94 -7.09 2.26 11.82
CA CYS A 94 -8.44 1.94 12.28
C CYS A 94 -8.94 3.05 13.20
N ARG A 95 -10.24 3.35 13.12
CA ARG A 95 -10.92 4.27 14.02
C ARG A 95 -12.30 3.73 14.37
N HIS A 96 -12.76 4.06 15.57
CA HIS A 96 -14.11 3.75 16.03
C HIS A 96 -15.03 4.96 15.86
N GLY A 97 -16.32 4.74 15.63
CA GLY A 97 -17.32 5.79 15.51
C GLY A 97 -18.59 5.35 14.76
N VAL A 98 -19.44 6.31 14.44
CA VAL A 98 -20.67 6.10 13.67
C VAL A 98 -20.37 6.26 12.18
N PHE A 99 -20.61 5.22 11.38
CA PHE A 99 -20.48 5.26 9.92
C PHE A 99 -21.72 4.67 9.25
N ASP A 100 -22.26 5.31 8.21
CA ASP A 100 -23.44 4.83 7.47
C ASP A 100 -24.66 4.48 8.38
N ASN A 101 -24.82 5.19 9.51
CA ASN A 101 -25.83 4.96 10.57
C ASN A 101 -25.65 3.68 11.41
N SER A 102 -24.44 3.15 11.48
CA SER A 102 -24.07 2.09 12.43
C SER A 102 -22.84 2.49 13.23
N ASP A 103 -22.89 2.28 14.54
CA ASP A 103 -21.70 2.30 15.40
C ASP A 103 -20.79 1.13 15.06
N GLY A 104 -19.49 1.39 14.99
CA GLY A 104 -18.53 0.39 14.57
C GLY A 104 -17.10 0.86 14.47
N THR A 105 -16.27 -0.03 13.94
CA THR A 105 -14.87 0.22 13.60
C THR A 105 -14.70 0.27 12.09
N LEU A 106 -14.08 1.36 11.63
CA LEU A 106 -13.65 1.55 10.25
C LEU A 106 -12.12 1.38 10.18
N CYS A 107 -11.67 0.46 9.35
CA CYS A 107 -10.26 0.19 9.09
C CYS A 107 -9.93 0.38 7.62
N VAL A 108 -8.71 0.84 7.35
CA VAL A 108 -8.11 0.92 6.01
C VAL A 108 -6.74 0.26 6.04
N CYS A 109 -6.43 -0.55 5.03
CA CYS A 109 -5.19 -1.31 4.93
C CYS A 109 -4.66 -1.30 3.50
N ARG A 110 -3.33 -1.37 3.36
CA ARG A 110 -2.63 -1.58 2.08
C ARG A 110 -1.38 -2.45 2.22
N THR A 111 -1.27 -3.18 3.33
CA THR A 111 -0.11 -4.04 3.65
C THR A 111 -0.01 -5.28 2.77
N SER A 112 -1.14 -5.78 2.26
CA SER A 112 -1.20 -6.95 1.40
C SER A 112 -2.48 -6.95 0.56
N ASP A 113 -2.49 -7.80 -0.47
CA ASP A 113 -3.74 -8.14 -1.15
C ASP A 113 -4.76 -8.71 -0.16
N ASN A 114 -6.01 -8.34 -0.36
CA ASN A 114 -7.19 -8.77 0.40
C ASN A 114 -7.06 -8.55 1.91
N CYS A 115 -6.26 -7.57 2.35
CA CYS A 115 -6.06 -7.29 3.77
C CYS A 115 -7.38 -6.96 4.49
N ASN A 116 -8.42 -6.50 3.77
CA ASN A 116 -9.75 -6.23 4.30
C ASN A 116 -10.65 -7.47 4.50
N GLU A 117 -10.15 -8.67 4.20
CA GLU A 117 -10.79 -9.93 4.58
C GLU A 117 -10.46 -10.35 6.01
N LEU A 118 -9.38 -9.80 6.59
CA LEU A 118 -8.96 -10.04 7.96
C LEU A 118 -9.95 -9.44 8.98
N SER A 119 -9.99 -10.01 10.19
CA SER A 119 -10.68 -9.41 11.33
C SER A 119 -9.96 -8.15 11.83
N VAL A 120 -10.64 -7.30 12.59
CA VAL A 120 -10.04 -6.09 13.19
C VAL A 120 -8.88 -6.46 14.12
N GLU A 121 -9.00 -7.55 14.86
CA GLU A 121 -7.97 -8.08 15.75
C GLU A 121 -6.75 -8.53 14.96
N GLN A 122 -6.94 -9.25 13.86
CA GLN A 122 -5.86 -9.69 12.98
C GLN A 122 -5.14 -8.49 12.36
N MET A 123 -5.88 -7.48 11.89
CA MET A 123 -5.30 -6.22 11.42
C MET A 123 -4.46 -5.54 12.50
N ARG A 124 -4.96 -5.47 13.75
CA ARG A 124 -4.20 -4.88 14.87
C ARG A 124 -2.92 -5.64 15.18
N SER A 125 -2.91 -6.96 15.07
CA SER A 125 -1.67 -7.73 15.22
C SER A 125 -0.63 -7.35 14.16
N VAL A 126 -1.05 -7.17 12.90
CA VAL A 126 -0.15 -6.70 11.82
C VAL A 126 0.48 -5.33 12.15
N LEU A 127 -0.25 -4.42 12.79
CA LEU A 127 0.32 -3.13 13.25
C LEU A 127 1.40 -3.28 14.33
N LEU A 128 1.34 -4.36 15.13
CA LEU A 128 2.28 -4.58 16.23
C LEU A 128 3.58 -5.24 15.77
N ASP A 129 3.55 -6.02 14.68
CA ASP A 129 4.75 -6.64 14.09
C ASP A 129 5.62 -5.65 13.27
N TYR A 130 5.11 -4.46 12.97
CA TYR A 130 5.83 -3.40 12.22
C TYR A 130 6.59 -2.40 13.12
N LYS A 131 6.73 -2.66 14.43
CA LYS A 131 7.51 -1.85 15.39
C LYS A 131 8.80 -2.54 15.79
#